data_AF-A0A2A2YA00-F1
#
_entry.id   AF-A0A2A2YA00-F1
#
_cell.length_a   1.000
_cell.length_b   1.000
_cell.length_c   1.000
_cell.angle_alpha   90.00
_cell.angle_beta   90.00
_cell.angle_gamma   90.00
#
_symmetry.space_group_name_H-M   'P 1'
#
loop_
_entity.id
_entity.type
_entity.pdbx_description
1 polymer ?
#
loop_
_entity_poly.entity_id
_entity_poly.type
_entity_poly.pdbx_seq_one_letter_code
_entity_poly.pdbx_strand_id
1 'polypeptide(L)' 'MNTTLAFIGGLGGPEIAVIFVVILLLFGAKKIPELARGLGKSMGEFKKAREEFEREIVKAEDDVKIREASGKEPRDS' A
#
# COMPACT_ATOMS: atom_id res chain seq x y z
N MET A 1 30.63 34.08 1.20
CA MET A 1 29.89 33.70 -0.02
C MET A 1 30.22 32.24 -0.27
N ASN A 2 29.37 31.33 0.22
CA ASN A 2 29.72 29.90 0.35
C ASN A 2 28.71 29.01 -0.41
N THR A 3 27.87 29.61 -1.26
CA THR A 3 26.75 28.94 -1.94
C THR A 3 27.21 27.92 -2.99
N THR A 4 28.44 28.03 -3.48
CA THR A 4 28.99 27.16 -4.54
C THR A 4 29.47 25.80 -4.04
N LEU A 5 29.73 25.63 -2.73
CA LEU A 5 30.19 24.34 -2.17
C LEU A 5 29.05 23.35 -1.83
N ALA A 6 27.80 23.80 -1.75
CA ALA A 6 26.67 22.96 -1.32
C ALA A 6 26.30 21.84 -2.32
N PHE A 7 26.64 22.00 -3.60
CA PHE A 7 26.19 21.08 -4.66
C PHE A 7 27.20 19.97 -5.02
N ILE A 8 28.42 19.98 -4.48
CA ILE A 8 29.51 19.09 -4.92
C ILE A 8 29.80 17.94 -3.91
N GLY A 9 29.24 17.97 -2.70
CA GLY A 9 29.57 17.01 -1.61
C GLY A 9 28.57 15.87 -1.35
N GLY A 10 27.46 15.79 -2.10
CA GLY A 10 26.33 14.90 -1.79
C GLY A 10 25.19 15.65 -1.08
N LEU A 11 23.97 15.12 -1.19
CA LEU A 11 22.78 15.68 -0.54
C LEU A 11 22.88 15.49 0.97
N GLY A 12 23.44 16.47 1.67
CA GLY A 12 23.46 16.52 3.12
C GLY A 12 22.07 16.83 3.71
N GLY A 13 21.97 16.73 5.03
CA GLY A 13 20.76 17.12 5.77
C GLY A 13 20.26 18.55 5.46
N PRO A 14 21.14 19.56 5.34
CA PRO A 14 20.74 20.92 4.97
C PRO A 14 20.10 21.03 3.58
N GLU A 15 20.62 20.32 2.58
CA GLU A 15 20.12 20.35 1.19
C GLU A 15 18.72 19.75 1.12
N ILE A 16 18.50 18.61 1.79
CA ILE A 16 17.17 18.00 1.89
C ILE A 16 16.18 18.96 2.56
N ALA A 17 16.59 19.66 3.62
CA ALA A 17 15.74 20.62 4.30
C ALA A 17 15.32 21.78 3.38
N VAL A 18 16.23 22.32 2.55
CA VAL A 18 15.91 23.38 1.58
C VAL A 18 14.92 22.89 0.52
N ILE A 19 15.14 21.70 -0.04
CA ILE A 19 14.20 21.09 -1.01
C ILE A 19 12.83 20.91 -0.35
N PHE A 20 12.79 20.44 0.89
CA PHE A 20 11.56 20.27 1.64
C PHE A 20 10.83 21.60 1.85
N VAL A 21 11.54 22.67 2.19
CA VAL A 21 10.96 24.01 2.32
C VAL A 21 10.37 24.49 0.99
N VAL A 22 11.05 24.30 -0.13
CA VAL A 22 10.51 24.67 -1.46
C VAL A 22 9.23 23.89 -1.76
N ILE A 23 9.21 22.57 -1.52
CA ILE A 23 8.00 21.75 -1.68
C ILE A 23 6.86 22.25 -0.77
N LEU A 24 7.16 22.58 0.49
CA LEU A 24 6.17 23.11 1.43
C LEU A 24 5.66 24.49 1.03
N LEU A 25 6.45 25.32 0.36
CA LEU A 25 5.99 26.61 -0.18
C LEU A 25 5.09 26.44 -1.39
N LEU A 26 5.41 25.49 -2.29
CA LEU A 26 4.61 25.23 -3.50
C LEU A 26 3.28 24.55 -3.18
N PHE A 27 3.32 23.50 -2.36
CA PHE A 27 2.14 22.69 -2.05
C PHE A 27 1.46 23.10 -0.74
N GLY A 28 2.16 23.79 0.16
CA GLY A 28 1.67 24.12 1.49
C GLY A 28 1.91 22.99 2.50
N ALA A 29 2.24 23.36 3.74
CA ALA A 29 2.50 22.39 4.81
C ALA A 29 1.32 21.49 5.18
N LYS A 30 0.09 21.89 4.81
CA LYS A 30 -1.12 21.10 5.04
C LYS A 30 -1.35 20.02 3.97
N LYS A 31 -0.80 20.16 2.75
CA LYS A 31 -1.08 19.20 1.66
C LYS A 31 -0.36 17.88 1.82
N ILE A 32 0.87 17.87 2.34
CA ILE A 32 1.61 16.63 2.62
C ILE A 32 0.84 15.70 3.58
N PRO A 33 0.38 16.14 4.78
CA PRO A 33 -0.36 15.27 5.68
C PRO A 33 -1.77 14.93 5.16
N GLU A 34 -2.41 15.83 4.41
CA GLU A 34 -3.72 15.55 3.78
C GLU A 34 -3.60 14.42 2.74
N LEU A 35 -2.59 14.47 1.87
CA LEU A 35 -2.27 13.42 0.90
C LEU A 35 -1.88 12.11 1.59
N ALA A 36 -1.04 12.16 2.62
CA ALA A 36 -0.63 10.97 3.38
C ALA A 36 -1.83 10.28 4.04
N ARG A 37 -2.77 11.05 4.62
CA ARG A 37 -4.00 10.50 5.21
C ARG A 37 -4.92 9.90 4.15
N GLY A 38 -5.07 10.56 2.99
CA GLY A 38 -5.85 10.03 1.87
C GLY A 38 -5.29 8.72 1.32
N LEU A 39 -3.99 8.70 1.04
CA LEU A 39 -3.27 7.50 0.58
C LEU A 39 -3.31 6.39 1.63
N GLY A 40 -3.08 6.70 2.91
CA GLY A 40 -3.13 5.72 3.99
C GLY A 40 -4.50 5.08 4.16
N LYS A 41 -5.57 5.87 4.05
CA LYS A 41 -6.94 5.34 4.07
C LYS A 41 -7.21 4.44 2.87
N SER A 42 -6.83 4.87 1.66
CA SER A 42 -6.99 4.09 0.43
C SER A 42 -6.23 2.76 0.51
N MET A 43 -4.96 2.78 0.94
CA MET A 43 -4.16 1.57 1.14
C MET A 43 -4.74 0.64 2.21
N GLY A 44 -5.30 1.19 3.29
CA GLY A 44 -5.97 0.41 4.33
C GLY A 44 -7.21 -0.33 3.81
N GLU A 45 -8.09 0.37 3.10
CA GLU A 45 -9.28 -0.24 2.49
C GLU A 45 -8.90 -1.25 1.40
N PHE A 46 -7.88 -0.95 0.58
CA PHE A 46 -7.37 -1.88 -0.42
C PHE A 46 -6.82 -3.17 0.21
N LYS A 47 -6.10 -3.07 1.33
CA LYS A 47 -5.60 -4.24 2.05
C LYS A 47 -6.74 -5.10 2.59
N LYS A 48 -7.77 -4.49 3.20
CA LYS A 48 -8.94 -5.22 3.70
C LYS A 48 -9.68 -5.97 2.58
N ALA A 49 -9.91 -5.28 1.45
CA ALA A 49 -10.57 -5.88 0.29
C ALA A 49 -9.78 -7.08 -0.26
N ARG A 50 -8.45 -6.98 -0.30
CA ARG A 50 -7.58 -8.12 -0.68
C ARG A 50 -7.72 -9.30 0.27
N GLU A 51 -7.67 -9.06 1.57
CA GLU A 51 -7.80 -10.14 2.56
C GLU A 51 -9.18 -10.80 2.53
N GLU A 52 -10.24 -10.02 2.29
CA GLU A 52 -11.60 -10.55 2.13
C GLU A 52 -11.72 -11.43 0.90
N PHE A 53 -11.19 -10.96 -0.23
CA PHE A 53 -11.15 -11.73 -1.48
C PHE A 53 -10.37 -13.04 -1.33
N GLU A 54 -9.20 -13.03 -0.68
CA GLU A 54 -8.43 -14.24 -0.39
C GLU A 54 -9.23 -15.23 0.48
N ARG A 55 -9.93 -14.74 1.51
CA ARG A 55 -10.79 -15.58 2.36
C ARG A 55 -11.96 -16.20 1.59
N GLU A 56 -12.59 -15.44 0.69
CA GLU A 56 -13.67 -15.95 -0.14
C GLU A 56 -13.20 -17.04 -1.11
N ILE A 57 -12.02 -16.86 -1.74
CA ILE A 57 -11.44 -17.87 -2.62
C ILE A 57 -11.17 -19.17 -1.85
N VAL A 58 -10.53 -19.08 -0.67
CA VAL A 58 -10.21 -20.27 0.14
C VAL A 58 -11.49 -21.00 0.55
N LYS A 59 -12.53 -20.27 0.97
CA LYS A 59 -13.84 -20.88 1.30
C LYS A 59 -14.49 -21.55 0.09
N ALA A 60 -14.45 -20.91 -1.07
CA ALA A 60 -15.00 -21.47 -2.30
C ALA A 60 -14.27 -22.76 -2.71
N GLU A 61 -12.93 -22.82 -2.55
CA GLU A 61 -12.16 -24.03 -2.81
C GLU A 61 -12.51 -25.17 -1.82
N ASP A 62 -12.68 -24.86 -0.54
CA ASP A 62 -13.07 -25.86 0.46
C ASP A 62 -14.50 -26.37 0.21
N ASP A 63 -15.45 -25.50 -0.13
CA ASP A 63 -16.83 -25.89 -0.47
C ASP A 63 -16.88 -26.78 -1.73
N VAL A 64 -16.03 -26.52 -2.73
CA VAL A 64 -15.90 -27.37 -3.92
C VAL A 64 -15.33 -28.74 -3.57
N LYS A 65 -14.26 -28.80 -2.75
CA LYS A 65 -13.66 -30.07 -2.30
C LYS A 65 -14.62 -30.93 -1.48
N ILE A 66 -15.41 -30.32 -0.60
CA ILE A 66 -16.42 -31.02 0.22
C ILE A 66 -17.51 -31.64 -0.68
N ARG A 67 -17.95 -30.91 -1.72
CA ARG A 67 -18.94 -31.39 -2.70
C ARG A 67 -18.42 -32.53 -3.56
N GLU A 68 -17.15 -32.49 -3.96
CA GLU A 68 -16.52 -33.59 -4.72
C GLU A 68 -16.30 -34.86 -3.87
N ALA A 69 -15.99 -34.71 -2.57
CA ALA A 69 -15.85 -35.83 -1.64
C ALA A 69 -17.19 -36.49 -1.29
N SER A 70 -18.28 -35.72 -1.23
CA SER A 70 -19.63 -36.23 -0.93
C SER A 70 -20.34 -36.85 -2.15
N GLY A 71 -19.86 -36.61 -3.37
CA GLY A 71 -20.50 -37.09 -4.61
C GLY A 71 -20.10 -38.49 -5.08
N LYS A 72 -19.19 -39.17 -4.39
CA LYS A 72 -18.75 -40.55 -4.72
C LYS A 72 -19.33 -41.55 -3.73
N GLU A 73 -20.64 -41.72 -3.76
CA GLU A 73 -21.27 -42.90 -3.16
C GLU A 73 -21.00 -44.10 -4.09
N PRO A 74 -20.48 -45.25 -3.58
CA PRO A 74 -20.16 -46.42 -4.39
C PRO A 74 -21.46 -46.99 -4.94
N ARG A 75 -21.79 -46.61 -6.18
CA ARG A 75 -22.77 -47.30 -6.98
C ARG A 75 -22.18 -48.64 -7.37
N ASP A 76 -22.87 -49.67 -6.88
CA ASP A 76 -22.92 -51.05 -7.36
C ASP A 76 -22.02 -52.04 -6.59
N SER A 77 -22.69 -52.78 -5.71
CA SER A 77 -22.29 -54.07 -5.14
C SER A 77 -22.96 -55.18 -5.94
#